data_AF-A0AAN6VI35-F1
#
_entry.id   AF-A0AAN6VI35-F1
#
_cell.length_a   1.000
_cell.length_b   1.000
_cell.length_c   1.000
_cell.angle_alpha   90.00
_cell.angle_beta   90.00
_cell.angle_gamma   90.00
#
_symmetry.space_group_name_H-M   'P 1'
#
loop_
_entity.id
_entity.type
_entity.pdbx_description
1 polymer ?
#
loop_
_entity_poly.entity_id
_entity_poly.type
_entity_poly.pdbx_seq_one_letter_code
_entity_poly.pdbx_strand_id
1 'polypeptide(L)'
;MKFLAALLVGASVAYACGDNAYRCKNPDADVGEMYEVTKKICDQLGEDTCWCYHLAEDYCDPSGDNIQKFKDMCENHGGNWYWSEC
;
A
#
# COMPACT_ATOMS: atom_id res chain seq x y z
N MET A 1 33.70 -16.34 -20.75
CA MET A 1 32.62 -15.48 -20.23
C MET A 1 31.51 -16.38 -19.70
N LYS A 2 31.16 -16.28 -18.41
CA LYS A 2 29.96 -16.89 -17.83
C LYS A 2 29.38 -15.88 -16.85
N PHE A 3 28.56 -14.97 -17.38
CA PHE A 3 27.72 -14.11 -16.56
C PHE A 3 26.52 -14.95 -16.14
N LEU A 4 26.55 -15.49 -14.92
CA LEU A 4 25.36 -16.02 -14.28
C LEU A 4 24.52 -14.81 -13.87
N ALA A 5 23.51 -14.51 -14.67
CA ALA A 5 22.50 -13.52 -14.37
C ALA A 5 21.76 -13.96 -13.10
N ALA A 6 22.00 -13.26 -12.00
CA ALA A 6 21.22 -13.40 -10.78
C ALA A 6 19.83 -12.78 -11.02
N LEU A 7 18.85 -13.60 -11.41
CA LEU A 7 17.44 -13.22 -11.29
C LEU A 7 17.02 -13.45 -9.83
N LEU A 8 17.31 -12.48 -8.97
CA LEU A 8 16.51 -12.29 -7.76
C LEU A 8 15.24 -11.55 -8.19
N VAL A 9 14.27 -12.30 -8.70
CA VAL A 9 12.90 -11.78 -8.82
C VAL A 9 12.39 -11.68 -7.39
N GLY A 10 12.47 -10.48 -6.81
CA GLY A 10 11.79 -10.15 -5.57
C GLY A 10 10.29 -10.24 -5.83
N ALA A 11 9.73 -11.45 -5.72
CA ALA A 11 8.29 -11.61 -5.67
C ALA A 11 7.84 -10.89 -4.41
N SER A 12 7.10 -9.78 -4.57
CA SER A 12 6.34 -9.19 -3.48
C SER A 12 5.36 -10.25 -3.00
N VAL A 13 5.74 -10.96 -1.94
CA VAL A 13 4.86 -11.92 -1.27
C VAL A 13 3.78 -11.09 -0.60
N ALA A 14 2.68 -10.85 -1.31
CA ALA A 14 1.50 -10.28 -0.71
C ALA A 14 1.03 -11.26 0.38
N TYR A 15 1.31 -10.91 1.63
CA TYR A 15 0.91 -11.67 2.80
C TYR A 15 -0.47 -11.18 3.25
N ALA A 16 -1.16 -11.98 4.05
CA ALA A 16 -2.45 -11.59 4.60
C ALA A 16 -2.31 -10.32 5.47
N CYS A 17 -3.11 -9.29 5.22
CA CYS A 17 -3.15 -8.15 6.14
C CYS A 17 -3.53 -8.59 7.55
N GLY A 18 -2.80 -8.09 8.54
CA GLY A 18 -3.17 -8.17 9.95
C GLY A 18 -4.07 -7.00 10.35
N ASP A 19 -4.14 -6.76 11.66
CA ASP A 19 -4.77 -5.55 12.19
C ASP A 19 -3.90 -4.32 11.82
N ASN A 20 -4.53 -3.21 11.43
CA ASN A 20 -3.89 -1.93 11.03
C ASN A 20 -3.32 -1.87 9.59
N ALA A 21 -3.99 -2.51 8.64
CA ALA A 21 -3.72 -2.27 7.23
C ALA A 21 -4.65 -1.19 6.65
N TYR A 22 -4.11 -0.29 5.83
CA TYR A 22 -4.84 0.88 5.31
C TYR A 22 -4.69 1.05 3.80
N ARG A 23 -5.75 1.52 3.14
CA ARG A 23 -5.76 1.86 1.72
C ARG A 23 -6.33 3.25 1.50
N CYS A 24 -5.73 3.99 0.59
CA CYS A 24 -6.29 5.26 0.11
C CYS A 24 -7.42 5.01 -0.88
N LYS A 25 -8.53 5.72 -0.66
CA LYS A 25 -9.76 5.64 -1.43
C LYS A 25 -10.19 7.03 -1.88
N ASN A 26 -10.86 7.08 -3.01
CA ASN A 26 -11.45 8.31 -3.55
C ASN A 26 -12.61 7.95 -4.47
N PRO A 27 -13.82 8.50 -4.29
CA PRO A 27 -14.97 8.20 -5.15
C PRO A 27 -14.77 8.63 -6.62
N ASP A 28 -13.86 9.57 -6.88
CA ASP A 28 -13.59 10.14 -8.19
C ASP A 28 -12.44 9.43 -8.94
N ALA A 29 -11.72 8.51 -8.26
CA ALA A 29 -10.58 7.77 -8.81
C ALA A 29 -10.96 6.33 -9.19
N ASP A 30 -10.19 5.72 -10.08
CA ASP A 30 -10.32 4.28 -10.35
C ASP A 30 -9.50 3.42 -9.37
N VAL A 31 -9.74 2.10 -9.41
CA VAL A 31 -9.07 1.15 -8.51
C VAL A 31 -7.55 1.14 -8.69
N GLY A 32 -7.06 1.41 -9.90
CA GLY A 32 -5.64 1.46 -10.23
C GLY A 32 -4.98 2.69 -9.60
N GLU A 33 -5.60 3.86 -9.75
CA GLU A 33 -5.12 5.09 -9.13
C GLU A 33 -5.11 4.98 -7.59
N MET A 34 -6.17 4.40 -6.99
CA MET A 34 -6.20 4.13 -5.55
C MET A 34 -5.05 3.22 -5.09
N TYR A 35 -4.72 2.21 -5.89
CA TYR A 35 -3.59 1.33 -5.62
C TYR A 35 -2.26 2.09 -5.73
N GLU A 36 -2.05 2.87 -6.79
CA GLU A 36 -0.81 3.61 -7.02
C GLU A 36 -0.54 4.63 -5.90
N VAL A 37 -1.57 5.36 -5.46
CA VAL A 37 -1.44 6.31 -4.33
C VAL A 37 -1.11 5.57 -3.05
N THR A 38 -1.84 4.50 -2.73
CA THR A 38 -1.60 3.67 -1.54
C THR A 38 -0.17 3.13 -1.54
N LYS A 39 0.24 2.50 -2.63
CA LYS A 39 1.56 1.90 -2.78
C LYS A 39 2.66 2.94 -2.66
N LYS A 40 2.51 4.10 -3.31
CA LYS A 40 3.50 5.18 -3.25
C LYS A 40 3.73 5.68 -1.83
N ILE A 41 2.66 5.87 -1.06
CA ILE A 41 2.77 6.30 0.35
C ILE A 41 3.43 5.19 1.17
N CYS A 42 3.03 3.93 0.97
CA CYS A 42 3.60 2.78 1.66
C CYS A 42 5.12 2.65 1.42
N ASP A 43 5.54 2.70 0.14
CA ASP A 43 6.94 2.65 -0.27
C ASP A 43 7.74 3.85 0.31
N GLN A 44 7.13 5.04 0.42
CA GLN A 44 7.77 6.23 1.04
C GLN A 44 8.00 6.09 2.54
N LEU A 45 7.12 5.37 3.23
CA LEU A 45 7.25 5.07 4.65
C LEU A 45 8.18 3.89 4.93
N GLY A 46 8.62 3.18 3.89
CA GLY A 46 9.43 1.96 4.00
C GLY A 46 8.65 0.78 4.56
N GLU A 47 7.33 0.77 4.34
CA GLU A 47 6.41 -0.26 4.81
C GLU A 47 6.04 -1.21 3.66
N ASP A 48 5.56 -2.40 4.02
CA ASP A 48 5.15 -3.41 3.05
C ASP A 48 3.66 -3.32 2.71
N THR A 49 3.31 -3.82 1.51
CA THR A 49 1.92 -4.02 1.13
C THR A 49 1.45 -5.43 1.48
N CYS A 50 0.22 -5.55 1.97
CA CYS A 50 -0.44 -6.79 2.30
C CYS A 50 -1.76 -6.95 1.51
N TRP A 51 -2.27 -8.17 1.42
CA TRP A 51 -3.52 -8.49 0.76
C TRP A 51 -4.71 -8.51 1.73
N CYS A 52 -5.70 -7.66 1.47
CA CYS A 52 -6.95 -7.61 2.22
C CYS A 52 -7.99 -8.57 1.64
N TYR A 53 -8.16 -9.75 2.25
CA TYR A 53 -8.97 -10.82 1.66
C TYR A 53 -10.45 -10.51 1.45
N HIS A 54 -11.10 -9.81 2.39
CA HIS A 54 -12.55 -9.57 2.32
C HIS A 54 -12.91 -8.42 1.37
N LEU A 55 -11.97 -7.54 1.05
CA LEU A 55 -12.12 -6.49 0.04
C LEU A 55 -11.45 -6.85 -1.30
N ALA A 56 -10.62 -7.90 -1.31
CA ALA A 56 -9.86 -8.38 -2.47
C ALA A 56 -8.98 -7.29 -3.10
N GLU A 57 -8.21 -6.59 -2.27
CA GLU A 57 -7.36 -5.46 -2.66
C GLU A 57 -6.06 -5.42 -1.84
N ASP A 58 -5.00 -4.81 -2.40
CA ASP A 58 -3.75 -4.54 -1.68
C ASP A 58 -3.87 -3.31 -0.77
N TYR A 59 -3.38 -3.44 0.45
CA TYR A 59 -3.35 -2.39 1.47
C TYR A 59 -1.90 -2.16 1.91
N CYS A 60 -1.61 -1.00 2.52
CA CYS A 60 -0.36 -0.75 3.21
C CYS A 60 -0.45 -1.30 4.63
N ASP A 61 0.60 -1.92 5.15
CA ASP A 61 0.67 -2.44 6.54
C ASP A 61 1.65 -1.61 7.39
N PRO A 62 1.34 -0.32 7.68
CA PRO A 62 2.25 0.53 8.42
C PRO A 62 2.28 0.19 9.90
N SER A 63 3.42 0.44 10.55
CA SER A 63 3.61 0.14 11.96
C SER A 63 3.98 1.36 12.80
N GLY A 64 3.61 1.35 14.09
CA GLY A 64 3.95 2.43 15.03
C GLY A 64 3.53 3.81 14.54
N ASP A 65 4.47 4.77 14.55
CA ASP A 65 4.23 6.15 14.12
C ASP A 65 3.88 6.28 12.63
N ASN A 66 4.18 5.27 11.80
CA ASN A 66 3.87 5.30 10.37
C ASN A 66 2.38 5.11 10.10
N ILE A 67 1.61 4.55 11.05
CA ILE A 67 0.15 4.44 10.93
C ILE A 67 -0.47 5.83 10.72
N GLN A 68 -0.16 6.78 11.61
CA GLN A 68 -0.72 8.11 11.51
C GLN A 68 -0.16 8.87 10.29
N LYS A 69 1.14 8.70 9.98
CA LYS A 69 1.74 9.32 8.79
C LYS A 69 1.06 8.84 7.50
N PHE A 70 0.74 7.55 7.38
CA PHE A 70 0.02 7.03 6.22
C PHE A 70 -1.34 7.73 6.08
N LYS A 71 -2.12 7.76 7.17
CA LYS A 71 -3.46 8.40 7.20
C LYS A 71 -3.39 9.87 6.81
N ASP A 72 -2.45 10.61 7.39
CA ASP A 72 -2.24 12.03 7.11
C ASP A 72 -1.81 12.24 5.65
N MET A 73 -0.87 11.44 5.11
CA MET A 73 -0.42 11.54 3.72
C MET A 73 -1.54 11.20 2.73
N CYS A 74 -2.43 10.29 3.10
CA CYS A 74 -3.60 9.93 2.31
C CYS A 74 -4.59 11.09 2.18
N GLU A 75 -5.00 11.68 3.31
CA GLU A 75 -5.94 12.82 3.34
C GLU A 75 -5.31 14.09 2.73
N ASN A 76 -4.01 14.30 2.94
CA ASN A 76 -3.27 15.43 2.36
C ASN A 76 -3.00 15.26 0.85
N HIS A 77 -3.31 14.11 0.24
CA HIS A 77 -3.26 13.95 -1.21
C HIS A 77 -4.24 14.90 -1.92
N GLY A 78 -5.27 15.37 -1.21
CA GLY A 78 -6.21 16.38 -1.70
C GLY A 78 -7.53 15.76 -2.15
N GLY A 79 -8.23 16.44 -3.06
CA GLY A 79 -9.57 16.14 -3.58
C GLY A 79 -10.21 14.79 -3.21
N ASN A 80 -11.05 14.77 -2.17
CA ASN A 80 -11.87 13.64 -1.72
C ASN A 80 -11.11 12.34 -1.37
N TRP A 81 -9.79 12.38 -1.19
CA TRP A 81 -9.02 11.23 -0.73
C TRP A 81 -9.24 10.99 0.77
N TYR A 82 -9.46 9.73 1.13
CA TYR A 82 -9.62 9.26 2.51
C TYR A 82 -8.97 7.89 2.68
N TRP A 83 -8.68 7.49 3.91
CA TRP A 83 -8.18 6.14 4.20
C TRP A 83 -9.33 5.22 4.65
N SER A 84 -9.23 3.95 4.30
CA SER A 84 -10.06 2.88 4.83
C SER A 84 -9.18 1.79 5.42
N GLU A 85 -9.69 1.11 6.46
CA GLU A 85 -9.09 -0.11 6.98
C GLU A 85 -9.38 -1.31 6.06
N CYS A 86 -8.44 -2.26 6.06
CA CYS A 86 -8.79 -3.65 5.89
C CYS A 86 -9.38 -4.08 7.24
#